data_AF-A0A7J9GX18-F1
#
_entry.id   AF-A0A7J9GX18-F1
#
_cell.length_a   1.000
_cell.length_b   1.000
_cell.length_c   1.000
_cell.angle_alpha   90.00
_cell.angle_beta   90.00
_cell.angle_gamma   90.00
#
_symmetry.space_group_name_H-M   'P 1'
#
loop_
_entity.id
_entity.type
_entity.pdbx_description
1 polymer ?
#
loop_
_entity_poly.entity_id
_entity_poly.type
_entity_poly.pdbx_seq_one_letter_code
_entity_poly.pdbx_strand_id
1 'polypeptide(L)'
;VEGQTEEVIFDHLHSTAFQYTPLGRTILGPADNVKTITKGHLLNYIQTHYTAPRMVIAASGAVKHEEIVEQVEKLFTKLSSDPATASQLVVKEPATFTGSEVGVRMINDDIPLAQFAVAFEGASWTDPDSIALMVMQAMLGSWSKNAGGGKHMGSELAQRVGINEIAESMMAFNTNYKDTGLFGVYAVAKPDCLDDLAYAIMHETTKLAYRVSEADVIRARNQLKSSLMLHMDGTSPAAEDIGRQLLTYGRRIPFAELFARIDAVDPSTIKRVADRFIYDKDIAIAAMGPVQGLPDYNWFRRRTYWNRY
;
A
#
# COMPACT_ATOMS: atom_id res chain seq x y z
N VAL A 1 1.88 4.91 19.20
CA VAL A 1 1.97 3.80 18.22
C VAL A 1 1.10 2.65 18.67
N GLU A 2 1.29 2.05 19.84
CA GLU A 2 0.39 0.99 20.35
C GLU A 2 -1.08 1.41 20.54
N GLY A 3 -1.36 2.72 20.64
CA GLY A 3 -2.74 3.25 20.68
C GLY A 3 -3.46 3.31 19.32
N GLN A 4 -2.74 3.16 18.20
CA GLN A 4 -3.30 3.05 16.85
C GLN A 4 -2.98 1.66 16.30
N THR A 5 -3.90 0.74 16.54
CA THR A 5 -3.74 -0.69 16.23
C THR A 5 -3.61 -0.99 14.74
N GLU A 6 -4.05 -0.08 13.86
CA GLU A 6 -3.86 -0.18 12.40
C GLU A 6 -2.37 -0.20 12.01
N GLU A 7 -1.56 0.73 12.52
CA GLU A 7 -0.12 0.76 12.23
C GLU A 7 0.58 -0.51 12.71
N VAL A 8 0.14 -1.05 13.85
CA VAL A 8 0.66 -2.32 14.40
C VAL A 8 0.36 -3.48 13.45
N ILE A 9 -0.86 -3.57 12.92
CA ILE A 9 -1.23 -4.58 11.92
C ILE A 9 -0.35 -4.45 10.67
N PHE A 10 -0.14 -3.23 10.16
CA PHE A 10 0.71 -3.02 8.99
C PHE A 10 2.18 -3.34 9.28
N ASP A 11 2.71 -2.98 10.44
CA ASP A 11 4.08 -3.34 10.84
C ASP A 11 4.27 -4.86 10.85
N HIS A 12 3.34 -5.59 11.46
CA HIS A 12 3.40 -7.05 11.45
C HIS A 12 3.18 -7.66 10.07
N LEU A 13 2.30 -7.06 9.25
CA LEU A 13 2.09 -7.48 7.87
C LEU A 13 3.38 -7.35 7.04
N HIS A 14 4.10 -6.24 7.14
CA HIS A 14 5.38 -6.07 6.46
C HIS A 14 6.43 -7.04 7.00
N SER A 15 6.47 -7.25 8.32
CA SER A 15 7.42 -8.16 8.95
C SER A 15 7.23 -9.63 8.53
N THR A 16 5.98 -10.07 8.37
CA THR A 16 5.68 -11.43 7.89
C THR A 16 5.84 -11.55 6.37
N ALA A 17 5.31 -10.59 5.60
CA ALA A 17 5.35 -10.62 4.13
C ALA A 17 6.78 -10.52 3.59
N PHE A 18 7.64 -9.73 4.23
CA PHE A 18 9.02 -9.48 3.81
C PHE A 18 10.03 -10.00 4.83
N GLN A 19 9.73 -11.14 5.44
CA GLN A 19 10.61 -11.79 6.43
C GLN A 19 12.03 -11.99 5.89
N TYR A 20 13.03 -11.83 6.78
CA TYR A 20 14.46 -11.92 6.47
C TYR A 20 15.00 -10.87 5.48
N THR A 21 14.21 -9.86 5.12
CA THR A 21 14.66 -8.75 4.26
C THR A 21 14.70 -7.41 5.03
N PRO A 22 15.38 -6.38 4.51
CA PRO A 22 15.35 -5.04 5.12
C PRO A 22 13.95 -4.45 5.26
N LEU A 23 13.03 -4.82 4.36
CA LEU A 23 11.66 -4.28 4.31
C LEU A 23 10.76 -4.83 5.42
N GLY A 24 11.09 -6.00 5.98
CA GLY A 24 10.37 -6.58 7.11
C GLY A 24 10.64 -5.91 8.46
N ARG A 25 11.56 -4.93 8.52
CA ARG A 25 11.88 -4.22 9.77
C ARG A 25 10.95 -3.01 9.94
N THR A 26 10.46 -2.80 11.16
CA THR A 26 9.65 -1.61 11.48
C THR A 26 10.49 -0.35 11.43
N ILE A 27 9.84 0.79 11.15
CA ILE A 27 10.51 2.10 11.02
C ILE A 27 11.19 2.51 12.34
N LEU A 28 10.57 2.21 13.48
CA LEU A 28 11.10 2.54 14.81
C LEU A 28 12.27 1.64 15.23
N GLY A 29 12.29 0.39 14.76
CA GLY A 29 13.21 -0.62 15.22
C GLY A 29 12.96 -1.08 16.67
N PRO A 30 13.79 -2.02 17.18
CA PRO A 30 13.62 -2.58 18.52
C PRO A 30 14.08 -1.61 19.61
N ALA A 31 13.44 -1.68 20.79
CA ALA A 31 13.76 -0.82 21.94
C ALA A 31 15.23 -0.91 22.37
N ASP A 32 15.86 -2.08 22.26
CA ASP A 32 17.26 -2.28 22.62
C ASP A 32 18.22 -1.52 21.67
N ASN A 33 17.86 -1.37 20.40
CA ASN A 33 18.63 -0.53 19.46
C ASN A 33 18.48 0.95 19.80
N VAL A 34 17.28 1.40 20.20
CA VAL A 34 17.04 2.79 20.60
C VAL A 34 17.84 3.15 21.86
N LYS A 35 17.95 2.23 22.82
CA LYS A 35 18.74 2.44 24.04
C LYS A 35 20.26 2.51 23.79
N THR A 36 20.75 1.90 22.71
CA THR A 36 22.18 1.81 22.38
C THR A 36 22.62 2.76 21.28
N ILE A 37 21.70 3.56 20.73
CA ILE A 37 22.02 4.53 19.67
C ILE A 37 22.92 5.64 20.24
N THR A 38 24.06 5.87 19.57
CA THR A 38 25.01 6.91 19.97
C THR A 38 25.08 8.01 18.91
N LYS A 39 25.60 9.19 19.27
CA LYS A 39 25.87 10.27 18.31
C LYS A 39 26.75 9.81 17.14
N GLY A 40 27.69 8.91 17.39
CA GLY A 40 28.54 8.33 16.34
C GLY A 40 27.74 7.56 15.28
N HIS A 41 26.74 6.78 15.70
CA HIS A 41 25.85 6.07 14.76
C HIS A 41 25.04 7.05 13.90
N LEU A 42 24.52 8.12 14.49
CA LEU A 42 23.74 9.14 13.77
C LEU A 42 24.58 9.88 12.71
N LEU A 43 25.80 10.28 13.08
CA LEU A 43 26.71 10.95 12.14
C LEU A 43 27.09 10.02 10.98
N ASN A 44 27.34 8.74 11.26
CA ASN A 44 27.63 7.76 10.23
C ASN A 44 26.43 7.54 9.28
N TYR A 45 25.22 7.46 9.83
CA TYR A 45 23.99 7.35 9.03
C TYR A 45 23.81 8.56 8.10
N ILE A 46 23.98 9.78 8.62
CA ILE A 46 23.91 11.02 7.81
C ILE A 46 24.97 11.00 6.72
N GLN A 47 26.22 10.67 7.04
CA GLN A 47 27.31 10.65 6.08
C GLN A 47 27.11 9.60 4.98
N THR A 48 26.52 8.45 5.30
CA THR A 48 26.29 7.35 4.34
C THR A 48 25.05 7.57 3.47
N HIS A 49 23.97 8.14 4.03
CA HIS A 49 22.67 8.19 3.35
C HIS A 49 22.26 9.57 2.84
N TYR A 50 22.69 10.66 3.48
CA TYR A 50 22.29 12.04 3.10
C TYR A 50 23.29 12.62 2.11
N THR A 51 23.36 11.98 0.95
CA THR A 51 24.26 12.33 -0.15
C THR A 51 23.53 13.18 -1.20
N ALA A 52 24.23 14.11 -1.85
CA ALA A 52 23.63 14.98 -2.86
C ALA A 52 22.86 14.22 -3.99
N PRO A 53 23.34 13.09 -4.54
CA PRO A 53 22.62 12.35 -5.59
C PRO A 53 21.33 11.65 -5.13
N ARG A 54 21.06 11.60 -3.82
CA ARG A 54 19.90 10.91 -3.21
C ARG A 54 18.91 11.89 -2.57
N MET A 55 19.14 13.19 -2.71
CA MET A 55 18.30 14.23 -2.15
C MET A 55 17.66 15.03 -3.28
N VAL A 56 16.40 15.43 -3.08
CA VAL A 56 15.69 16.33 -3.97
C VAL A 56 15.13 17.48 -3.16
N ILE A 57 15.30 18.70 -3.67
CA ILE A 57 14.68 19.90 -3.11
C ILE A 57 13.43 20.19 -3.93
N ALA A 58 12.26 20.14 -3.28
CA ALA A 58 10.98 20.49 -3.88
C ALA A 58 10.45 21.78 -3.27
N ALA A 59 9.99 22.70 -4.12
CA ALA A 59 9.38 23.96 -3.72
C ALA A 59 8.12 24.22 -4.55
N SER A 60 7.05 24.67 -3.89
CA SER A 60 5.75 24.96 -4.51
C SER A 60 5.15 26.20 -3.86
N GLY A 61 4.55 27.08 -4.67
CA GLY A 61 3.99 28.36 -4.23
C GLY A 61 4.64 29.56 -4.89
N ALA A 62 4.77 30.67 -4.17
CA ALA A 62 5.34 31.92 -4.66
C ALA A 62 6.89 31.87 -4.67
N VAL A 63 7.47 31.03 -5.53
CA VAL A 63 8.91 30.86 -5.68
C VAL A 63 9.31 30.90 -7.16
N LYS A 64 10.46 31.50 -7.48
CA LYS A 64 11.05 31.42 -8.81
C LYS A 64 12.11 30.33 -8.84
N HIS A 65 12.14 29.55 -9.93
CA HIS A 65 13.03 28.41 -10.04
C HIS A 65 14.50 28.83 -9.94
N GLU A 66 14.87 29.89 -10.65
CA GLU A 66 16.25 30.40 -10.73
C GLU A 66 16.75 30.87 -9.36
N GLU A 67 15.89 31.57 -8.59
CA GLU A 67 16.23 32.08 -7.25
C GLU A 67 16.46 30.95 -6.24
N ILE A 68 15.67 29.87 -6.35
CA ILE A 68 15.82 28.69 -5.47
C ILE A 68 17.07 27.89 -5.85
N VAL A 69 17.32 27.67 -7.14
CA VAL A 69 18.52 26.96 -7.60
C VAL A 69 19.78 27.68 -7.14
N GLU A 70 19.86 29.00 -7.32
CA GLU A 70 21.02 29.80 -6.89
C GLU A 70 21.24 29.72 -5.37
N GLN A 71 20.17 29.76 -4.57
CA GLN A 71 20.26 29.61 -3.11
C GLN A 71 20.71 28.20 -2.71
N VAL A 72 20.19 27.17 -3.37
CA VAL A 72 20.55 25.78 -3.09
C VAL A 72 22.02 25.53 -3.41
N GLU A 73 22.51 26.02 -4.55
CA GLU A 73 23.92 25.93 -4.94
C GLU A 73 24.86 26.58 -3.91
N LYS A 74 24.47 27.74 -3.35
CA LYS A 74 25.26 28.44 -2.33
C LYS A 74 25.20 27.77 -0.95
N LEU A 75 24.05 27.21 -0.57
CA LEU A 75 23.81 26.69 0.78
C LEU A 75 24.26 25.22 0.95
N PHE A 76 23.97 24.35 -0.02
CA PHE A 76 24.18 22.90 0.10
C PHE A 76 25.57 22.45 -0.37
N THR A 77 26.62 23.10 0.13
CA THR A 77 28.02 22.85 -0.29
C THR A 77 28.74 21.75 0.49
N LYS A 78 28.25 21.40 1.69
CA LYS A 78 28.91 20.46 2.63
C LYS A 78 28.22 19.09 2.72
N LEU A 79 27.49 18.69 1.69
CA LEU A 79 26.85 17.37 1.66
C LEU A 79 27.89 16.26 1.46
N SER A 80 27.59 15.07 1.99
CA SER A 80 28.46 13.91 1.81
C SER A 80 28.52 13.48 0.34
N SER A 81 29.72 13.12 -0.11
CA SER A 81 30.02 12.64 -1.46
C SER A 81 30.16 11.11 -1.55
N ASP A 82 29.54 10.37 -0.62
CA ASP A 82 29.57 8.91 -0.64
C ASP A 82 29.03 8.37 -2.00
N PRO A 83 29.78 7.49 -2.69
CA PRO A 83 29.42 6.98 -4.01
C PRO A 83 28.29 5.93 -4.00
N ALA A 84 27.85 5.45 -2.83
CA ALA A 84 26.87 4.38 -2.72
C ALA A 84 25.50 4.78 -3.29
N THR A 85 25.15 4.20 -4.45
CA THR A 85 23.88 4.48 -5.11
C THR A 85 22.74 3.64 -4.51
N ALA A 86 21.56 4.23 -4.34
CA ALA A 86 20.38 3.51 -3.81
C ALA A 86 20.03 2.25 -4.61
N SER A 87 20.22 2.25 -5.92
CA SER A 87 20.02 1.06 -6.77
C SER A 87 20.98 -0.07 -6.45
N GLN A 88 22.25 0.21 -6.14
CA GLN A 88 23.23 -0.81 -5.78
C GLN A 88 22.91 -1.44 -4.41
N LEU A 89 22.40 -0.64 -3.47
CA LEU A 89 21.97 -1.12 -2.15
C LEU A 89 20.77 -2.08 -2.26
N VAL A 90 19.78 -1.75 -3.10
CA VAL A 90 18.60 -2.60 -3.31
C VAL A 90 18.99 -3.90 -4.02
N VAL A 91 19.88 -3.86 -5.02
CA VAL A 91 20.37 -5.08 -5.69
C VAL A 91 21.10 -6.01 -4.73
N LYS A 92 21.75 -5.47 -3.69
CA LYS A 92 22.48 -6.26 -2.70
C LYS A 92 21.54 -7.03 -1.77
N GLU A 93 20.43 -6.44 -1.37
CA GLU A 93 19.44 -7.03 -0.46
C GLU A 93 18.02 -6.77 -1.01
N PRO A 94 17.58 -7.54 -2.03
CA PRO A 94 16.26 -7.36 -2.61
C PRO A 94 15.16 -7.79 -1.65
N ALA A 95 13.99 -7.16 -1.74
CA ALA A 95 12.81 -7.61 -1.03
C ALA A 95 12.21 -8.83 -1.74
N THR A 96 11.87 -9.87 -0.98
CA THR A 96 11.20 -11.08 -1.46
C THR A 96 9.91 -11.24 -0.68
N PHE A 97 8.78 -11.30 -1.38
CA PHE A 97 7.50 -11.58 -0.76
C PHE A 97 7.41 -13.06 -0.39
N THR A 98 7.08 -13.35 0.86
CA THR A 98 6.78 -14.70 1.33
C THR A 98 5.35 -14.76 1.82
N GLY A 99 4.60 -15.73 1.31
CA GLY A 99 3.26 -15.99 1.81
C GLY A 99 3.28 -16.62 3.19
N SER A 100 2.89 -15.88 4.21
CA SER A 100 2.84 -16.37 5.58
C SER A 100 1.74 -15.74 6.41
N GLU A 101 1.25 -16.52 7.36
CA GLU A 101 0.39 -16.08 8.46
C GLU A 101 1.10 -16.23 9.82
N VAL A 102 2.24 -16.93 9.84
CA VAL A 102 2.91 -17.41 11.05
C VAL A 102 3.40 -16.23 11.90
N GLY A 103 2.92 -16.15 13.15
CA GLY A 103 3.36 -15.20 14.17
C GLY A 103 2.47 -13.97 14.37
N VAL A 104 1.38 -13.82 13.61
CA VAL A 104 0.55 -12.59 13.60
C VAL A 104 -0.93 -12.88 13.83
N ARG A 105 -1.29 -13.92 14.60
CA ARG A 105 -2.59 -13.96 15.25
C ARG A 105 -2.38 -13.57 16.70
N MET A 106 -2.41 -12.27 16.97
CA MET A 106 -2.40 -11.77 18.33
C MET A 106 -3.80 -11.93 18.91
N ILE A 107 -4.11 -13.16 19.34
CA ILE A 107 -5.38 -13.47 19.98
C ILE A 107 -5.40 -12.73 21.31
N ASN A 108 -6.24 -11.70 21.38
CA ASN A 108 -6.48 -10.93 22.58
C ASN A 108 -7.97 -10.67 22.71
N ASP A 109 -8.61 -11.43 23.59
CA ASP A 109 -10.06 -11.39 23.82
C ASP A 109 -10.51 -10.18 24.63
N ASP A 110 -9.56 -9.46 25.24
CA ASP A 110 -9.85 -8.21 25.96
C ASP A 110 -10.14 -7.05 25.00
N ILE A 111 -9.84 -7.20 23.70
CA ILE A 111 -10.09 -6.20 22.66
C ILE A 111 -11.50 -6.41 22.07
N PRO A 112 -12.34 -5.37 21.96
CA PRO A 112 -13.73 -5.51 21.52
C PRO A 112 -13.91 -5.82 20.02
N LEU A 113 -12.93 -5.49 19.18
CA LEU A 113 -13.00 -5.65 17.72
C LEU A 113 -11.77 -6.41 17.23
N ALA A 114 -11.99 -7.29 16.26
CA ALA A 114 -10.94 -7.98 15.54
C ALA A 114 -10.53 -7.14 14.32
N GLN A 115 -9.22 -7.08 14.07
CA GLN A 115 -8.63 -6.38 12.95
C GLN A 115 -7.76 -7.35 12.17
N PHE A 116 -7.85 -7.33 10.85
CA PHE A 116 -6.95 -8.12 10.03
C PHE A 116 -6.66 -7.45 8.69
N ALA A 117 -5.48 -7.73 8.15
CA ALA A 117 -5.08 -7.39 6.80
C ALA A 117 -4.70 -8.67 6.06
N VAL A 118 -5.19 -8.79 4.83
CA VAL A 118 -4.75 -9.80 3.86
C VAL A 118 -4.13 -9.10 2.67
N ALA A 119 -2.92 -9.50 2.28
CA ALA A 119 -2.18 -8.90 1.19
C ALA A 119 -1.59 -9.94 0.25
N PHE A 120 -1.53 -9.55 -1.01
CA PHE A 120 -0.76 -10.16 -2.09
C PHE A 120 0.50 -9.33 -2.32
N GLU A 121 1.46 -9.93 -3.03
CA GLU A 121 2.56 -9.17 -3.61
C GLU A 121 2.01 -8.12 -4.59
N GLY A 122 2.34 -6.86 -4.35
CA GLY A 122 1.99 -5.73 -5.20
C GLY A 122 3.03 -5.49 -6.30
N ALA A 123 2.98 -4.32 -6.92
CA ALA A 123 3.92 -3.94 -7.97
C ALA A 123 4.98 -2.95 -7.47
N SER A 124 6.11 -2.93 -8.16
CA SER A 124 7.09 -1.86 -8.03
C SER A 124 6.49 -0.52 -8.52
N TRP A 125 7.01 0.60 -8.01
CA TRP A 125 6.73 1.93 -8.56
C TRP A 125 6.88 1.99 -10.08
N THR A 126 7.93 1.38 -10.65
CA THR A 126 8.23 1.50 -12.08
C THR A 126 7.49 0.49 -12.97
N ASP A 127 6.76 -0.46 -12.38
CA ASP A 127 6.00 -1.45 -13.15
C ASP A 127 4.82 -0.77 -13.87
N PRO A 128 4.61 -1.00 -15.19
CA PRO A 128 3.46 -0.45 -15.90
C PRO A 128 2.11 -0.90 -15.33
N ASP A 129 2.05 -2.07 -14.68
CA ASP A 129 0.84 -2.61 -14.08
C ASP A 129 0.47 -1.94 -12.74
N SER A 130 1.33 -1.07 -12.19
CA SER A 130 1.04 -0.31 -10.96
C SER A 130 -0.21 0.57 -11.08
N ILE A 131 -0.45 1.19 -12.25
CA ILE A 131 -1.66 2.00 -12.51
C ILE A 131 -2.90 1.11 -12.54
N ALA A 132 -2.81 -0.09 -13.12
CA ALA A 132 -3.91 -1.04 -13.10
C ALA A 132 -4.22 -1.51 -11.67
N LEU A 133 -3.21 -1.72 -10.83
CA LEU A 133 -3.42 -2.00 -9.40
C LEU A 133 -4.07 -0.83 -8.65
N MET A 134 -3.74 0.43 -8.97
CA MET A 134 -4.46 1.59 -8.42
C MET A 134 -5.93 1.62 -8.83
N VAL A 135 -6.24 1.26 -10.08
CA VAL A 135 -7.64 1.13 -10.54
C VAL A 135 -8.34 -0.02 -9.81
N MET A 136 -7.68 -1.17 -9.64
CA MET A 136 -8.21 -2.30 -8.87
C MET A 136 -8.47 -1.94 -7.40
N GLN A 137 -7.58 -1.18 -6.77
CA GLN A 137 -7.78 -0.64 -5.42
C GLN A 137 -9.03 0.24 -5.37
N ALA A 138 -9.20 1.16 -6.33
CA ALA A 138 -10.40 2.01 -6.42
C ALA A 138 -11.68 1.17 -6.67
N MET A 139 -11.58 0.05 -7.39
CA MET A 139 -12.70 -0.88 -7.60
C MET A 139 -13.12 -1.61 -6.33
N LEU A 140 -12.18 -1.99 -5.46
CA LEU A 140 -12.49 -2.60 -4.16
C LEU A 140 -12.99 -1.53 -3.17
N GLY A 141 -12.35 -0.37 -3.17
CA GLY A 141 -12.71 0.81 -2.39
C GLY A 141 -12.46 0.65 -0.88
N SER A 142 -12.98 1.60 -0.11
CA SER A 142 -13.02 1.56 1.35
C SER A 142 -14.45 1.78 1.82
N TRP A 143 -14.82 1.21 2.95
CA TRP A 143 -16.13 1.39 3.58
C TRP A 143 -15.99 1.57 5.09
N SER A 144 -16.85 2.40 5.66
CA SER A 144 -16.93 2.63 7.09
C SER A 144 -18.40 2.73 7.47
N LYS A 145 -18.74 2.27 8.67
CA LYS A 145 -20.10 2.35 9.23
C LYS A 145 -20.66 3.78 9.28
N ASN A 146 -19.78 4.78 9.38
CA ASN A 146 -20.15 6.20 9.40
C ASN A 146 -20.21 6.83 8.00
N ALA A 147 -19.98 6.07 6.93
CA ALA A 147 -20.01 6.58 5.58
C ALA A 147 -21.45 6.86 5.13
N GLY A 148 -21.73 8.09 4.69
CA GLY A 148 -23.05 8.51 4.22
C GLY A 148 -23.57 7.73 3.00
N GLY A 149 -22.70 7.03 2.27
CA GLY A 149 -23.07 6.12 1.17
C GLY A 149 -23.73 4.82 1.64
N GLY A 150 -23.54 4.43 2.91
CA GLY A 150 -24.16 3.26 3.53
C GLY A 150 -24.07 2.00 2.66
N LYS A 151 -25.24 1.49 2.24
CA LYS A 151 -25.42 0.25 1.46
C LYS A 151 -25.26 0.44 -0.06
N HIS A 152 -25.20 1.68 -0.53
CA HIS A 152 -25.22 2.02 -1.96
C HIS A 152 -23.87 2.57 -2.45
N MET A 153 -22.79 2.23 -1.74
CA MET A 153 -21.48 2.66 -2.15
C MET A 153 -21.02 1.83 -3.35
N GLY A 154 -20.58 2.47 -4.43
CA GLY A 154 -20.52 1.83 -5.75
C GLY A 154 -19.71 0.54 -5.87
N SER A 155 -18.69 0.29 -5.03
CA SER A 155 -17.92 -0.95 -5.08
C SER A 155 -18.68 -2.16 -4.52
N GLU A 156 -18.59 -3.29 -5.21
CA GLU A 156 -19.31 -4.52 -4.84
C GLU A 156 -18.94 -5.03 -3.45
N LEU A 157 -17.65 -4.92 -3.08
CA LEU A 157 -17.19 -5.28 -1.73
C LEU A 157 -17.83 -4.38 -0.67
N ALA A 158 -17.89 -3.07 -0.90
CA ALA A 158 -18.51 -2.14 0.04
C ALA A 158 -20.01 -2.38 0.18
N GLN A 159 -20.70 -2.71 -0.93
CA GLN A 159 -22.11 -3.06 -0.88
C GLN A 159 -22.34 -4.33 -0.05
N ARG A 160 -21.56 -5.40 -0.27
CA ARG A 160 -21.70 -6.65 0.51
C ARG A 160 -21.45 -6.41 1.99
N VAL A 161 -20.40 -5.66 2.33
CA VAL A 161 -20.07 -5.34 3.72
C VAL A 161 -21.15 -4.48 4.38
N GLY A 162 -21.59 -3.42 3.69
CA GLY A 162 -22.59 -2.50 4.23
C GLY A 162 -24.01 -3.07 4.28
N ILE A 163 -24.41 -3.93 3.33
CA ILE A 163 -25.75 -4.53 3.29
C ILE A 163 -25.93 -5.53 4.43
N ASN A 164 -24.94 -6.40 4.62
CA ASN A 164 -24.96 -7.46 5.62
C ASN A 164 -24.45 -7.02 6.99
N GLU A 165 -23.90 -5.81 7.11
CA GLU A 165 -23.40 -5.23 8.36
C GLU A 165 -22.30 -6.09 9.02
N ILE A 166 -21.41 -6.67 8.20
CA ILE A 166 -20.38 -7.65 8.59
C ILE A 166 -19.01 -7.03 8.94
N ALA A 167 -18.87 -5.70 8.90
CA ALA A 167 -17.66 -5.00 9.34
C ALA A 167 -18.00 -3.65 9.98
N GLU A 168 -17.05 -3.09 10.72
CA GLU A 168 -17.07 -1.70 11.20
C GLU A 168 -16.36 -0.78 10.20
N SER A 169 -15.26 -1.25 9.60
CA SER A 169 -14.58 -0.59 8.48
C SER A 169 -13.80 -1.59 7.61
N MET A 170 -13.56 -1.20 6.36
CA MET A 170 -12.67 -1.88 5.42
C MET A 170 -11.95 -0.87 4.54
N MET A 171 -10.74 -1.19 4.12
CA MET A 171 -9.92 -0.36 3.26
C MET A 171 -9.06 -1.23 2.35
N ALA A 172 -9.24 -1.12 1.04
CA ALA A 172 -8.27 -1.64 0.09
C ALA A 172 -7.03 -0.73 0.04
N PHE A 173 -5.85 -1.33 0.13
CA PHE A 173 -4.57 -0.63 0.10
C PHE A 173 -3.68 -1.16 -1.03
N ASN A 174 -2.84 -0.26 -1.55
CA ASN A 174 -1.84 -0.55 -2.55
C ASN A 174 -0.57 0.24 -2.22
N THR A 175 0.44 -0.45 -1.72
CA THR A 175 1.72 0.12 -1.31
C THR A 175 2.79 -0.33 -2.29
N ASN A 176 3.41 0.63 -2.98
CA ASN A 176 4.49 0.32 -3.92
C ASN A 176 5.85 0.64 -3.28
N TYR A 177 6.81 -0.27 -3.45
CA TYR A 177 8.22 -0.05 -3.18
C TYR A 177 9.01 -0.09 -4.49
N LYS A 178 10.35 0.00 -4.39
CA LYS A 178 11.19 0.10 -5.59
C LYS A 178 11.24 -1.21 -6.39
N ASP A 179 11.22 -2.35 -5.72
CA ASP A 179 11.36 -3.69 -6.28
C ASP A 179 10.12 -4.56 -6.09
N THR A 180 9.33 -4.32 -5.04
CA THR A 180 8.10 -5.07 -4.72
C THR A 180 6.98 -4.12 -4.27
N GLY A 181 5.85 -4.66 -3.81
CA GLY A 181 4.75 -3.90 -3.21
C GLY A 181 3.82 -4.80 -2.38
N LEU A 182 2.78 -4.21 -1.82
CA LEU A 182 1.67 -4.91 -1.18
C LEU A 182 0.35 -4.44 -1.76
N PHE A 183 -0.51 -5.38 -2.11
CA PHE A 183 -1.88 -5.11 -2.53
C PHE A 183 -2.84 -5.93 -1.69
N GLY A 184 -3.78 -5.30 -1.00
CA GLY A 184 -4.58 -6.01 -0.03
C GLY A 184 -5.80 -5.28 0.47
N VAL A 185 -6.49 -5.91 1.42
CA VAL A 185 -7.64 -5.35 2.12
C VAL A 185 -7.38 -5.46 3.62
N TYR A 186 -7.48 -4.31 4.28
CA TYR A 186 -7.53 -4.19 5.73
C TYR A 186 -8.99 -4.09 6.16
N ALA A 187 -9.39 -4.81 7.20
CA ALA A 187 -10.74 -4.79 7.71
C ALA A 187 -10.80 -4.88 9.24
N VAL A 188 -11.82 -4.24 9.80
CA VAL A 188 -12.12 -4.21 11.23
C VAL A 188 -13.55 -4.65 11.41
N ALA A 189 -13.78 -5.66 12.24
CA ALA A 189 -15.10 -6.24 12.46
C ALA A 189 -15.26 -6.81 13.86
N LYS A 190 -16.50 -7.16 14.18
CA LYS A 190 -16.80 -7.96 15.35
C LYS A 190 -16.38 -9.42 15.12
N PRO A 191 -16.00 -10.15 16.18
CA PRO A 191 -15.47 -11.51 16.08
C PRO A 191 -16.44 -12.52 15.44
N ASP A 192 -17.74 -12.29 15.58
CA ASP A 192 -18.82 -13.13 15.07
C ASP A 192 -19.05 -13.02 13.55
N CYS A 193 -18.48 -12.03 12.88
CA CYS A 193 -18.66 -11.80 11.44
C CYS A 193 -17.38 -12.05 10.61
N LEU A 194 -16.29 -12.53 11.22
CA LEU A 194 -14.98 -12.63 10.57
C LEU A 194 -14.94 -13.60 9.38
N ASP A 195 -15.68 -14.70 9.46
CA ASP A 195 -15.76 -15.72 8.41
C ASP A 195 -16.51 -15.19 7.17
N ASP A 196 -17.65 -14.56 7.36
CA ASP A 196 -18.46 -13.92 6.32
C ASP A 196 -17.72 -12.74 5.68
N LEU A 197 -17.02 -11.95 6.50
CA LEU A 197 -16.20 -10.84 6.02
C LEU A 197 -15.01 -11.32 5.18
N ALA A 198 -14.27 -12.32 5.67
CA ALA A 198 -13.19 -12.95 4.91
C ALA A 198 -13.71 -13.52 3.58
N TYR A 199 -14.91 -14.10 3.57
CA TYR A 199 -15.55 -14.59 2.36
C TYR A 199 -15.90 -13.48 1.38
N ALA A 200 -16.49 -12.38 1.84
CA ALA A 200 -16.79 -11.23 1.01
C ALA A 200 -15.53 -10.65 0.35
N ILE A 201 -14.46 -10.45 1.14
CA ILE A 201 -13.17 -9.93 0.69
C ILE A 201 -12.58 -10.85 -0.38
N MET A 202 -12.39 -12.14 -0.09
CA MET A 202 -11.74 -13.05 -1.04
C MET A 202 -12.60 -13.31 -2.29
N HIS A 203 -13.92 -13.30 -2.16
CA HIS A 203 -14.82 -13.44 -3.29
C HIS A 203 -14.69 -12.27 -4.26
N GLU A 204 -14.74 -11.03 -3.78
CA GLU A 204 -14.65 -9.84 -4.64
C GLU A 204 -13.22 -9.62 -5.17
N THR A 205 -12.18 -9.90 -4.37
CA THR A 205 -10.79 -9.83 -4.84
C THR A 205 -10.53 -10.83 -5.97
N THR A 206 -10.97 -12.09 -5.82
CA THR A 206 -10.80 -13.13 -6.85
C THR A 206 -11.70 -12.88 -8.05
N LYS A 207 -12.89 -12.31 -7.86
CA LYS A 207 -13.80 -11.94 -8.95
C LYS A 207 -13.13 -11.02 -9.99
N LEU A 208 -12.20 -10.16 -9.57
CA LEU A 208 -11.43 -9.29 -10.47
C LEU A 208 -10.66 -10.08 -11.54
N ALA A 209 -10.16 -11.28 -11.22
CA ALA A 209 -9.44 -12.14 -12.17
C ALA A 209 -10.36 -12.82 -13.20
N TYR A 210 -11.64 -13.08 -12.85
CA TYR A 210 -12.56 -13.82 -13.73
C TYR A 210 -13.56 -12.91 -14.46
N ARG A 211 -14.32 -12.12 -13.70
CA ARG A 211 -15.45 -11.33 -14.19
C ARG A 211 -15.39 -9.90 -13.67
N VAL A 212 -14.91 -9.00 -14.53
CA VAL A 212 -14.91 -7.57 -14.27
C VAL A 212 -15.93 -6.90 -15.19
N SER A 213 -16.78 -6.03 -14.62
CA SER A 213 -17.76 -5.26 -15.38
C SER A 213 -17.12 -3.99 -15.93
N GLU A 214 -17.44 -3.62 -17.17
CA GLU A 214 -16.98 -2.37 -17.77
C GLU A 214 -17.46 -1.15 -16.99
N ALA A 215 -18.69 -1.18 -16.47
CA ALA A 215 -19.23 -0.10 -15.65
C ALA A 215 -18.43 0.13 -14.36
N ASP A 216 -17.92 -0.96 -13.75
CA ASP A 216 -17.09 -0.88 -12.54
C ASP A 216 -15.72 -0.28 -12.86
N VAL A 217 -15.12 -0.65 -13.99
CA VAL A 217 -13.84 -0.09 -14.44
C VAL A 217 -13.97 1.40 -14.74
N ILE A 218 -15.02 1.81 -15.47
CA ILE A 218 -15.27 3.24 -15.77
C ILE A 218 -15.43 4.04 -14.47
N ARG A 219 -16.23 3.52 -13.52
CA ARG A 219 -16.41 4.17 -12.20
C ARG A 219 -15.08 4.32 -11.47
N ALA A 220 -14.29 3.24 -11.39
CA ALA A 220 -13.02 3.26 -10.67
C ALA A 220 -11.99 4.19 -11.30
N ARG A 221 -11.88 4.25 -12.63
CA ARG A 221 -11.02 5.23 -13.33
C ARG A 221 -11.41 6.66 -12.99
N ASN A 222 -12.72 6.96 -13.00
CA ASN A 222 -13.23 8.29 -12.66
C ASN A 222 -12.94 8.64 -11.19
N GLN A 223 -13.12 7.69 -10.27
CA GLN A 223 -12.81 7.89 -8.85
C GLN A 223 -11.30 8.10 -8.63
N LEU A 224 -10.44 7.33 -9.27
CA LEU A 224 -9.00 7.45 -9.16
C LEU A 224 -8.52 8.82 -9.65
N LYS A 225 -8.98 9.27 -10.83
CA LYS A 225 -8.65 10.60 -11.36
C LYS A 225 -9.07 11.73 -10.41
N SER A 226 -10.31 11.66 -9.91
CA SER A 226 -10.83 12.66 -8.97
C SER A 226 -10.05 12.65 -7.66
N SER A 227 -9.74 11.46 -7.12
CA SER A 227 -8.96 11.31 -5.89
C SER A 227 -7.56 11.91 -6.05
N LEU A 228 -6.87 11.64 -7.15
CA LEU A 228 -5.55 12.20 -7.44
C LEU A 228 -5.60 13.73 -7.57
N MET A 229 -6.61 14.29 -8.23
CA MET A 229 -6.76 15.75 -8.36
C MET A 229 -7.07 16.43 -7.03
N LEU A 230 -7.97 15.84 -6.23
CA LEU A 230 -8.36 16.38 -4.94
C LEU A 230 -7.23 16.31 -3.91
N HIS A 231 -6.39 15.28 -3.97
CA HIS A 231 -5.23 15.15 -3.10
C HIS A 231 -4.17 16.23 -3.37
N MET A 232 -4.15 16.78 -4.59
CA MET A 232 -3.18 17.79 -5.03
C MET A 232 -3.57 19.23 -4.65
N ASP A 233 -4.60 19.42 -3.84
CA ASP A 233 -5.06 20.75 -3.45
C ASP A 233 -4.16 21.37 -2.36
N GLY A 234 -3.41 22.40 -2.74
CA GLY A 234 -2.53 23.17 -1.86
C GLY A 234 -1.04 23.09 -2.23
N THR A 235 -0.25 23.99 -1.63
CA THR A 235 1.20 24.07 -1.90
C THR A 235 1.97 22.90 -1.31
N SER A 236 1.61 22.43 -0.11
CA SER A 236 2.31 21.32 0.55
C SER A 236 2.12 19.97 -0.16
N PRO A 237 0.89 19.53 -0.54
CA PRO A 237 0.72 18.32 -1.34
C PRO A 237 1.40 18.40 -2.70
N ALA A 238 1.39 19.59 -3.32
CA ALA A 238 2.11 19.80 -4.58
C ALA A 238 3.63 19.63 -4.44
N ALA A 239 4.23 20.09 -3.33
CA ALA A 239 5.65 19.89 -3.07
C ALA A 239 5.98 18.42 -2.77
N GLU A 240 5.13 17.74 -1.99
CA GLU A 240 5.24 16.30 -1.73
C GLU A 240 5.22 15.50 -3.03
N ASP A 241 4.26 15.78 -3.92
CA ASP A 241 4.11 15.09 -5.19
C ASP A 241 5.34 15.25 -6.09
N ILE A 242 5.88 16.47 -6.17
CA ILE A 242 7.12 16.74 -6.91
C ILE A 242 8.28 15.91 -6.34
N GLY A 243 8.48 15.97 -5.02
CA GLY A 243 9.58 15.27 -4.36
C GLY A 243 9.47 13.76 -4.49
N ARG A 244 8.31 13.19 -4.16
CA ARG A 244 8.05 11.75 -4.22
C ARG A 244 8.20 11.22 -5.65
N GLN A 245 7.58 11.86 -6.65
CA GLN A 245 7.68 11.39 -8.04
C GLN A 245 9.10 11.49 -8.60
N LEU A 246 9.87 12.52 -8.22
CA LEU A 246 11.28 12.61 -8.60
C LEU A 246 12.11 11.48 -7.98
N LEU A 247 11.84 11.08 -6.73
CA LEU A 247 12.53 9.96 -6.09
C LEU A 247 12.13 8.59 -6.65
N THR A 248 10.86 8.41 -7.01
CA THR A 248 10.34 7.10 -7.46
C THR A 248 10.53 6.88 -8.96
N TYR A 249 10.20 7.87 -9.79
CA TYR A 249 10.20 7.76 -11.25
C TYR A 249 11.38 8.47 -11.92
N GLY A 250 12.11 9.32 -11.18
CA GLY A 250 13.14 10.20 -11.75
C GLY A 250 12.57 11.39 -12.54
N ARG A 251 11.24 11.54 -12.59
CA ARG A 251 10.54 12.63 -13.27
C ARG A 251 9.15 12.82 -12.67
N ARG A 252 8.60 14.02 -12.83
CA ARG A 252 7.18 14.26 -12.55
C ARG A 252 6.34 13.89 -13.77
N ILE A 253 5.40 12.97 -13.60
CA ILE A 253 4.46 12.55 -14.65
C ILE A 253 3.42 13.67 -14.82
N PRO A 254 3.30 14.26 -16.03
CA PRO A 254 2.29 15.28 -16.28
C PRO A 254 0.89 14.68 -16.23
N PHE A 255 -0.09 15.46 -15.77
CA PHE A 255 -1.46 14.96 -15.60
C PHE A 255 -2.10 14.42 -16.87
N ALA A 256 -1.80 15.01 -18.03
CA ALA A 256 -2.27 14.49 -19.31
C ALA A 256 -1.79 13.06 -19.58
N GLU A 257 -0.52 12.77 -19.27
CA GLU A 257 0.03 11.41 -19.39
C GLU A 257 -0.59 10.47 -18.35
N LEU A 258 -0.74 10.93 -17.10
CA LEU A 258 -1.34 10.12 -16.04
C LEU A 258 -2.79 9.74 -16.38
N PHE A 259 -3.59 10.69 -16.88
CA PHE A 259 -4.97 10.43 -17.27
C PHE A 259 -5.06 9.50 -18.48
N ALA A 260 -4.18 9.67 -19.48
CA ALA A 260 -4.11 8.75 -20.61
C ALA A 260 -3.76 7.32 -20.16
N ARG A 261 -2.84 7.16 -19.21
CA ARG A 261 -2.49 5.85 -18.62
C ARG A 261 -3.66 5.24 -17.86
N ILE A 262 -4.42 6.03 -17.09
CA ILE A 262 -5.60 5.55 -16.36
C ILE A 262 -6.71 5.14 -17.34
N ASP A 263 -6.95 5.92 -18.40
CA ASP A 263 -7.97 5.62 -19.41
C ASP A 263 -7.64 4.43 -20.31
N ALA A 264 -6.35 4.14 -20.49
CA ALA A 264 -5.91 2.96 -21.22
C ALA A 264 -6.24 1.65 -20.49
N VAL A 265 -6.57 1.71 -19.18
CA VAL A 265 -6.98 0.52 -18.41
C VAL A 265 -8.40 0.11 -18.80
N ASP A 266 -8.52 -1.05 -19.43
CA ASP A 266 -9.77 -1.66 -19.85
C ASP A 266 -10.08 -2.93 -19.01
N PRO A 267 -11.29 -3.51 -19.15
CA PRO A 267 -11.65 -4.77 -18.49
C PRO A 267 -10.66 -5.91 -18.75
N SER A 268 -10.08 -5.99 -19.95
CA SER A 268 -9.13 -7.05 -20.31
C SER A 268 -7.79 -6.90 -19.57
N THR A 269 -7.30 -5.68 -19.43
CA THR A 269 -6.11 -5.32 -18.67
C THR A 269 -6.30 -5.63 -17.19
N ILE A 270 -7.45 -5.27 -16.61
CA ILE A 270 -7.74 -5.60 -15.20
C ILE A 270 -7.71 -7.11 -14.97
N LYS A 271 -8.33 -7.90 -15.86
CA LYS A 271 -8.27 -9.37 -15.76
C LYS A 271 -6.83 -9.89 -15.88
N ARG A 272 -6.05 -9.41 -16.84
CA ARG A 272 -4.64 -9.79 -17.02
C ARG A 272 -3.80 -9.47 -15.78
N VAL A 273 -3.99 -8.30 -15.19
CA VAL A 273 -3.23 -7.86 -14.01
C VAL A 273 -3.68 -8.63 -12.77
N ALA A 274 -4.98 -8.85 -12.60
CA ALA A 274 -5.49 -9.70 -11.53
C ALA A 274 -5.03 -11.17 -11.66
N ASP A 275 -4.91 -11.69 -12.88
CA ASP A 275 -4.33 -13.02 -13.12
C ASP A 275 -2.84 -13.06 -12.71
N ARG A 276 -2.08 -12.00 -13.02
CA ARG A 276 -0.67 -11.88 -12.65
C ARG A 276 -0.46 -11.79 -11.12
N PHE A 277 -1.26 -11.01 -10.40
CA PHE A 277 -1.01 -10.66 -8.99
C PHE A 277 -1.91 -11.38 -7.97
N ILE A 278 -3.08 -11.88 -8.37
CA ILE A 278 -4.08 -12.45 -7.45
C ILE A 278 -4.30 -13.94 -7.71
N TYR A 279 -4.40 -14.36 -8.98
CA TYR A 279 -4.74 -15.75 -9.31
C TYR A 279 -3.67 -16.73 -8.84
N ASP A 280 -4.11 -17.68 -7.99
CA ASP A 280 -3.29 -18.75 -7.42
C ASP A 280 -1.98 -18.25 -6.76
N LYS A 281 -1.99 -17.03 -6.24
CA LYS A 281 -0.85 -16.46 -5.51
C LYS A 281 -0.92 -16.76 -4.02
N ASP A 282 0.26 -16.78 -3.43
CA ASP A 282 0.39 -16.83 -1.99
C ASP A 282 0.04 -15.46 -1.39
N ILE A 283 -0.43 -15.49 -0.15
CA ILE A 283 -0.90 -14.32 0.58
C ILE A 283 -0.14 -14.18 1.89
N ALA A 284 -0.12 -12.97 2.42
CA ALA A 284 0.31 -12.67 3.77
C ALA A 284 -0.91 -12.21 4.59
N ILE A 285 -1.03 -12.70 5.82
CA ILE A 285 -2.15 -12.35 6.73
C ILE A 285 -1.58 -11.87 8.05
N ALA A 286 -2.09 -10.73 8.52
CA ALA A 286 -1.83 -10.18 9.84
C ALA A 286 -3.16 -9.91 10.56
N ALA A 287 -3.32 -10.39 11.80
CA ALA A 287 -4.57 -10.26 12.55
C ALA A 287 -4.36 -10.06 14.07
N MET A 288 -5.21 -9.24 14.69
CA MET A 288 -5.15 -8.94 16.12
C MET A 288 -6.55 -8.81 16.71
N GLY A 289 -6.69 -9.17 17.99
CA GLY A 289 -7.94 -9.16 18.74
C GLY A 289 -8.60 -10.55 18.79
N PRO A 290 -9.93 -10.63 18.95
CA PRO A 290 -10.66 -11.90 19.03
C PRO A 290 -10.81 -12.54 17.64
N VAL A 291 -9.71 -13.10 17.13
CA VAL A 291 -9.59 -13.63 15.75
C VAL A 291 -9.82 -15.14 15.64
N GLN A 292 -10.47 -15.77 16.63
CA GLN A 292 -10.79 -17.20 16.62
C GLN A 292 -11.73 -17.56 15.47
N GLY A 293 -12.63 -16.64 15.08
CA GLY A 293 -13.54 -16.80 13.94
C GLY A 293 -12.87 -16.60 12.57
N LEU A 294 -11.61 -16.14 12.53
CA LEU A 294 -10.90 -15.91 11.27
C LEU A 294 -10.48 -17.26 10.64
N PRO A 295 -10.85 -17.55 9.37
CA PRO A 295 -10.45 -18.78 8.69
C PRO A 295 -8.93 -18.95 8.61
N ASP A 296 -8.44 -20.18 8.51
CA ASP A 296 -7.00 -20.48 8.45
C ASP A 296 -6.34 -20.08 7.11
N TYR A 297 -5.01 -20.07 7.07
CA TYR A 297 -4.24 -19.80 5.85
C TYR A 297 -4.74 -20.59 4.63
N ASN A 298 -4.98 -21.89 4.80
CA ASN A 298 -5.38 -22.78 3.70
C ASN A 298 -6.73 -22.35 3.10
N TRP A 299 -7.65 -21.91 3.96
CA TRP A 299 -8.94 -21.41 3.50
C TRP A 299 -8.76 -20.20 2.57
N PHE A 300 -7.95 -19.21 2.96
CA PHE A 300 -7.70 -18.04 2.13
C PHE A 300 -6.92 -18.41 0.86
N ARG A 301 -5.87 -19.23 0.98
CA ARG A 301 -5.07 -19.70 -0.15
C ARG A 301 -5.88 -20.47 -1.20
N ARG A 302 -6.92 -21.21 -0.77
CA ARG A 302 -7.86 -21.90 -1.67
C ARG A 302 -8.91 -20.97 -2.28
N ARG A 303 -9.09 -19.77 -1.73
CA ARG A 303 -10.05 -18.78 -2.22
C ARG A 303 -9.46 -17.80 -3.22
N THR A 304 -8.16 -17.87 -3.51
CA THR A 304 -7.50 -17.09 -4.58
C THR A 304 -7.83 -17.57 -6.01
N TYR A 305 -8.53 -18.70 -6.15
CA TYR A 305 -8.99 -19.24 -7.42
C TYR A 305 -10.39 -19.88 -7.33
N TRP A 306 -11.02 -20.07 -8.48
CA TRP A 306 -12.35 -20.64 -8.63
C TRP A 306 -12.33 -21.85 -9.58
N ASN A 307 -12.77 -23.01 -9.11
CA ASN A 307 -12.83 -24.25 -9.92
C ASN A 307 -14.01 -24.32 -10.90
N ARG A 308 -14.77 -23.23 -11.05
CA ARG A 308 -15.99 -23.20 -11.87
C ARG A 308 -15.75 -22.65 -13.29
N TYR A 309 -14.55 -22.13 -13.53
CA TYR A 309 -14.11 -21.56 -14.81
C TYR A 309 -13.02 -22.44 -15.40
#